data_AF-A0A3D1ZL60-F1
#
_entry.id   AF-A0A3D1ZL60-F1
#
_cell.length_a   1.000
_cell.length_b   1.000
_cell.length_c   1.000
_cell.angle_alpha   90.00
_cell.angle_beta   90.00
_cell.angle_gamma   90.00
#
_symmetry.space_group_name_H-M   'P 1'
#
loop_
_entity.id
_entity.type
_entity.pdbx_description
1 polymer ?
#
loop_
_entity_poly.entity_id
_entity_poly.type
_entity_poly.pdbx_seq_one_letter_code
_entity_poly.pdbx_strand_id
1 'polypeptide(L)'
;MEAFADFKSQGKIRQGGVSNFTPAMMEESRDTFKIVTNQVGYHLFDFRPEAEIMPFCRENNMGIMAYGSLAHGLLTGAMSPETKFEDDDWRRSLMAFGQPLFKGETFL
;
A
#
# COMPACT_ATOMS: atom_id res chain seq x y z
N MET A 1 15.81 -0.88 -13.15
CA MET A 1 16.00 -1.97 -12.16
C MET A 1 17.44 -2.51 -12.09
N GLU A 2 18.32 -2.16 -13.03
CA GLU A 2 19.73 -2.61 -13.09
C GLU A 2 20.52 -2.31 -11.81
N ALA A 3 20.37 -1.11 -11.23
CA ALA A 3 21.03 -0.75 -9.98
C ALA A 3 20.72 -1.73 -8.81
N PHE A 4 19.49 -2.25 -8.74
CA PHE A 4 19.12 -3.24 -7.73
C PHE A 4 19.75 -4.61 -8.01
N ALA A 5 19.90 -4.98 -9.29
CA ALA A 5 20.63 -6.19 -9.68
C ALA A 5 22.11 -6.09 -9.28
N ASP A 6 22.73 -4.92 -9.48
CA ASP A 6 24.11 -4.65 -9.05
C ASP A 6 24.26 -4.70 -7.53
N PHE A 7 23.32 -4.12 -6.79
CA PHE A 7 23.35 -4.21 -5.32
C PHE A 7 23.21 -5.64 -4.82
N LYS A 8 22.41 -6.47 -5.50
CA LYS A 8 22.26 -7.89 -5.15
C LYS A 8 23.50 -8.69 -5.49
N SER A 9 24.14 -8.46 -6.65
CA SER A 9 25.38 -9.13 -7.03
C SER A 9 26.55 -8.77 -6.11
N GLN A 10 26.59 -7.53 -5.62
CA GLN A 10 27.55 -7.06 -4.62
C GLN A 10 27.22 -7.54 -3.18
N GLY A 11 26.11 -8.26 -2.98
CA GLY A 11 25.68 -8.74 -1.66
C GLY A 11 25.17 -7.65 -0.70
N LYS A 12 24.90 -6.43 -1.21
CA LYS A 12 24.40 -5.30 -0.40
C LYS A 12 22.93 -5.46 -0.02
N ILE A 13 22.16 -6.16 -0.85
CA ILE A 13 20.76 -6.49 -0.57
C ILE A 13 20.50 -7.98 -0.82
N ARG A 14 19.59 -8.58 -0.03
CA ARG A 14 19.17 -9.98 -0.24
C ARG A 14 18.04 -10.09 -1.26
N GLN A 15 17.09 -9.16 -1.20
CA GLN A 15 15.89 -9.09 -2.04
C GLN A 15 15.51 -7.64 -2.30
N GLY A 16 14.64 -7.39 -3.29
CA GLY A 16 14.07 -6.08 -3.56
C GLY A 16 12.55 -6.13 -3.72
N GLY A 17 11.91 -5.06 -3.29
CA GLY A 17 10.48 -4.81 -3.37
C GLY A 17 10.20 -3.48 -4.06
N VAL A 18 8.95 -3.26 -4.42
CA VAL A 18 8.46 -1.97 -4.93
C VAL A 18 7.31 -1.47 -4.05
N SER A 19 6.87 -0.24 -4.26
CA SER A 19 5.70 0.31 -3.59
C SER A 19 4.86 1.09 -4.59
N ASN A 20 3.55 0.87 -4.56
CA ASN A 20 2.57 1.53 -5.43
C ASN A 20 2.79 1.30 -6.94
N PHE A 21 3.39 0.16 -7.31
CA PHE A 21 3.55 -0.21 -8.72
C PHE A 21 2.28 -0.86 -9.27
N THR A 22 1.97 -0.55 -10.54
CA THR A 22 0.95 -1.25 -11.33
C THR A 22 1.46 -2.62 -11.82
N PRO A 23 0.58 -3.53 -12.26
CA PRO A 23 0.99 -4.78 -12.91
C PRO A 23 1.96 -4.56 -14.07
N ALA A 24 1.72 -3.57 -14.94
CA ALA A 24 2.60 -3.26 -16.05
C ALA A 24 4.02 -2.85 -15.60
N MET A 25 4.13 -2.00 -14.58
CA MET A 25 5.42 -1.60 -14.01
C MET A 25 6.14 -2.77 -13.33
N MET A 26 5.40 -3.66 -12.64
CA MET A 26 5.96 -4.87 -12.05
C MET A 26 6.45 -5.84 -13.12
N GLU A 27 5.70 -5.99 -14.22
CA GLU A 27 6.08 -6.83 -15.35
C GLU A 27 7.37 -6.32 -16.00
N GLU A 28 7.44 -5.04 -16.36
CA GLU A 28 8.65 -4.40 -16.91
C GLU A 28 9.86 -4.59 -15.99
N SER A 29 9.66 -4.47 -14.68
CA SER A 29 10.74 -4.61 -13.72
C SER A 29 11.30 -6.04 -13.65
N ARG A 30 10.46 -7.06 -13.88
CA ARG A 30 10.85 -8.49 -13.82
C ARG A 30 11.84 -8.88 -14.91
N ASP A 31 11.87 -8.16 -16.03
CA ASP A 31 12.84 -8.38 -17.12
C ASP A 31 14.28 -8.13 -16.68
N THR A 32 14.49 -7.28 -15.66
CA THR A 32 15.83 -6.92 -15.17
C THR A 32 16.12 -7.43 -13.76
N PHE A 33 15.13 -7.37 -12.86
CA PHE A 33 15.31 -7.73 -11.45
C PHE A 33 14.05 -8.39 -10.91
N LYS A 34 14.20 -9.58 -10.33
CA LYS A 34 13.08 -10.29 -9.69
C LYS A 34 12.66 -9.58 -8.40
N ILE A 35 11.62 -8.76 -8.50
CA ILE A 35 10.93 -8.15 -7.36
C ILE A 35 10.18 -9.26 -6.59
N VAL A 36 10.26 -9.23 -5.26
CA VAL A 36 9.60 -10.23 -4.41
C VAL A 36 8.37 -9.70 -3.68
N THR A 37 8.15 -8.38 -3.65
CA THR A 37 7.00 -7.79 -2.97
C THR A 37 6.57 -6.43 -3.54
N ASN A 38 5.28 -6.13 -3.45
CA ASN A 38 4.74 -4.79 -3.67
C ASN A 38 4.06 -4.29 -2.38
N GLN A 39 4.44 -3.10 -1.93
CA GLN A 39 3.84 -2.44 -0.77
C GLN A 39 2.74 -1.46 -1.23
N VAL A 40 1.49 -1.72 -0.81
CA VAL A 40 0.29 -1.00 -1.28
C VAL A 40 -0.66 -0.68 -0.13
N GLY A 41 -1.50 0.34 -0.32
CA GLY A 41 -2.55 0.69 0.64
C GLY A 41 -3.67 -0.33 0.59
N TYR A 42 -4.00 -0.93 1.74
CA TYR A 42 -5.05 -1.93 1.82
C TYR A 42 -5.63 -2.01 3.23
N HIS A 43 -6.95 -1.86 3.34
CA HIS A 43 -7.75 -1.98 4.55
C HIS A 43 -9.22 -2.21 4.18
N LEU A 44 -10.12 -2.43 5.15
CA LEU A 44 -11.55 -2.73 4.94
C LEU A 44 -12.37 -1.67 4.17
N PHE A 45 -11.77 -0.55 3.82
CA PHE A 45 -12.43 0.52 3.06
C PHE A 45 -11.72 0.79 1.71
N ASP A 46 -10.58 0.16 1.47
CA ASP A 46 -9.78 0.35 0.26
C ASP A 46 -9.37 -1.00 -0.31
N PHE A 47 -10.17 -1.48 -1.25
CA PHE A 47 -10.00 -2.76 -1.94
C PHE A 47 -9.38 -2.59 -3.34
N ARG A 48 -8.91 -1.38 -3.70
CA ARG A 48 -8.34 -1.10 -5.03
C ARG A 48 -7.27 -2.11 -5.47
N PRO A 49 -6.37 -2.59 -4.58
CA PRO A 49 -5.37 -3.59 -4.98
C PRO A 49 -5.96 -4.94 -5.40
N GLU A 50 -7.18 -5.31 -4.97
CA GLU A 50 -7.77 -6.62 -5.24
C GLU A 50 -8.06 -6.86 -6.73
N ALA A 51 -8.35 -5.80 -7.49
CA ALA A 51 -8.75 -5.92 -8.88
C ALA A 51 -7.63 -6.44 -9.77
N GLU A 52 -6.40 -5.94 -9.58
CA GLU A 52 -5.30 -6.21 -10.51
C GLU A 52 -3.97 -6.52 -9.80
N ILE A 53 -3.66 -5.83 -8.69
CA ILE A 53 -2.37 -5.98 -8.01
C ILE A 53 -2.29 -7.32 -7.28
N MET A 54 -3.32 -7.70 -6.52
CA MET A 54 -3.31 -8.96 -5.76
C MET A 54 -3.29 -10.20 -6.66
N PRO A 55 -4.12 -10.29 -7.73
CA PRO A 55 -4.04 -11.39 -8.69
C PRO A 55 -2.64 -11.50 -9.32
N PHE A 56 -2.09 -10.38 -9.81
CA PHE A 56 -0.76 -10.36 -10.41
C PHE A 56 0.32 -10.84 -9.44
N CYS A 57 0.32 -10.34 -8.19
CA CYS A 57 1.28 -10.75 -7.18
C CYS A 57 1.17 -12.24 -6.87
N ARG A 58 -0.06 -12.76 -6.74
CA ARG A 58 -0.33 -14.17 -6.47
C ARG A 58 0.18 -15.07 -7.60
N GLU A 59 -0.13 -14.75 -8.85
CA GLU A 59 0.31 -15.51 -10.03
C GLU A 59 1.83 -15.54 -10.16
N ASN A 60 2.51 -14.46 -9.74
CA ASN A 60 3.96 -14.32 -9.86
C ASN A 60 4.75 -14.70 -8.59
N ASN A 61 4.09 -15.29 -7.59
CA ASN A 61 4.71 -15.64 -6.29
C ASN A 61 5.38 -14.44 -5.59
N MET A 62 4.72 -13.28 -5.63
CA MET A 62 5.14 -12.05 -4.96
C MET A 62 4.31 -11.83 -3.68
N GLY A 63 4.97 -11.38 -2.62
CA GLY A 63 4.30 -10.99 -1.38
C GLY A 63 3.67 -9.60 -1.47
N ILE A 64 2.65 -9.35 -0.64
CA ILE A 64 2.03 -8.03 -0.50
C ILE A 64 2.34 -7.51 0.89
N MET A 65 2.80 -6.26 0.97
CA MET A 65 2.91 -5.53 2.23
C MET A 65 1.83 -4.46 2.28
N ALA A 66 0.84 -4.63 3.15
CA ALA A 66 -0.20 -3.62 3.33
C ALA A 66 0.32 -2.48 4.20
N TYR A 67 0.16 -1.24 3.76
CA TYR A 67 0.24 -0.06 4.64
C TYR A 67 -1.17 0.47 4.93
N GLY A 68 -1.31 1.19 6.05
CA GLY A 68 -2.59 1.78 6.43
C GLY A 68 -3.66 0.75 6.83
N SER A 69 -3.27 -0.48 7.20
CA SER A 69 -4.18 -1.61 7.44
C SER A 69 -5.27 -1.37 8.49
N LEU A 70 -5.06 -0.41 9.39
CA LEU A 70 -6.05 0.02 10.39
C LEU A 70 -6.82 1.28 9.95
N ALA A 71 -6.89 1.57 8.66
CA ALA A 71 -7.51 2.76 8.07
C ALA A 71 -7.13 4.05 8.83
N HIS A 72 -5.82 4.21 9.06
CA HIS A 72 -5.24 5.40 9.73
C HIS A 72 -5.82 5.69 11.13
N GLY A 73 -6.25 4.64 11.83
CA GLY A 73 -6.79 4.68 13.19
C GLY A 73 -8.28 4.35 13.25
N LEU A 74 -9.01 4.42 12.14
CA LEU A 74 -10.45 4.21 12.11
C LEU A 74 -10.87 2.78 12.52
N LEU A 75 -10.08 1.77 12.13
CA LEU A 75 -10.37 0.37 12.46
C LEU A 75 -9.85 -0.06 13.85
N THR A 76 -9.44 0.88 14.69
CA THR A 76 -8.94 0.57 16.04
C THR A 76 -10.05 0.47 17.09
N GLY A 77 -11.24 1.01 16.79
CA GLY A 77 -12.33 1.19 17.76
C GLY A 77 -12.11 2.35 18.75
N ALA A 78 -11.06 3.16 18.57
CA ALA A 78 -10.75 4.30 19.45
C ALA A 78 -11.40 5.63 19.00
N MET A 79 -12.02 5.67 17.82
CA MET A 79 -12.69 6.86 17.27
C MET A 79 -14.19 6.79 17.47
N SER A 80 -14.83 7.95 17.53
CA SER A 80 -16.28 8.16 17.61
C SER A 80 -16.70 9.33 16.71
N PRO A 81 -18.00 9.52 16.38
CA PRO A 81 -18.53 10.68 15.65
C PRO A 81 -18.03 12.06 16.10
N GLU A 82 -17.62 12.19 17.37
CA GLU A 82 -17.13 13.43 17.97
C GLU A 82 -15.60 13.62 17.84
N THR A 83 -14.88 12.63 17.31
CA THR A 83 -13.43 12.70 17.14
C THR A 83 -13.04 13.85 16.24
N LYS A 84 -12.14 14.70 16.75
CA LYS A 84 -11.58 15.84 16.03
C LYS A 84 -10.08 15.65 15.87
N PHE A 85 -9.57 16.24 14.81
CA PHE A 85 -8.15 16.25 14.49
C PHE A 85 -7.62 17.67 14.64
N GLU A 86 -6.40 17.79 15.15
CA GLU A 86 -5.69 19.07 15.30
C GLU A 86 -5.40 19.70 13.92
N ASP A 87 -5.08 21.00 13.91
CA ASP A 87 -4.91 21.76 12.67
C ASP A 87 -3.74 21.28 11.79
N ASP A 88 -2.73 20.63 12.36
CA ASP A 88 -1.59 20.04 11.66
C ASP A 88 -1.77 18.56 11.27
N ASP A 89 -2.91 17.96 11.62
CA ASP A 89 -3.23 16.58 11.28
C ASP A 89 -3.93 16.50 9.91
N TRP A 90 -3.30 15.78 8.97
CA TRP A 90 -3.82 15.60 7.61
C TRP A 90 -5.22 14.96 7.57
N ARG A 91 -5.61 14.19 8.59
CA ARG A 91 -6.94 13.57 8.73
C ARG A 91 -8.05 14.59 8.91
N ARG A 92 -7.72 15.85 9.28
CA ARG A 92 -8.67 16.98 9.35
C ARG A 92 -9.31 17.31 8.00
N SER A 93 -8.66 16.96 6.88
CA SER A 93 -9.28 17.04 5.55
C SER A 93 -10.47 16.08 5.36
N LEU A 94 -10.57 15.09 6.26
CA LEU A 94 -11.50 13.97 6.25
C LEU A 94 -11.36 13.07 5.01
N MET A 95 -10.25 13.21 4.29
CA MET A 95 -9.91 12.45 3.09
C MET A 95 -8.57 11.74 3.30
N ALA A 96 -8.46 10.50 2.81
CA ALA A 96 -7.20 9.77 2.73
C ALA A 96 -7.04 9.21 1.32
N PHE A 97 -5.96 9.57 0.62
CA PHE A 97 -5.68 9.09 -0.74
C PHE A 97 -6.88 9.22 -1.71
N GLY A 98 -7.65 10.31 -1.59
CA GLY A 98 -8.84 10.58 -2.41
C GLY A 98 -10.14 9.91 -1.92
N GLN A 99 -10.10 9.15 -0.82
CA GLN A 99 -11.26 8.48 -0.24
C GLN A 99 -11.79 9.23 0.98
N PRO A 100 -13.11 9.37 1.15
CA PRO A 100 -13.71 10.08 2.29
C PRO A 100 -13.75 9.21 3.56
N LEU A 101 -12.59 8.72 4.02
CA LEU A 101 -12.50 7.74 5.12
C LEU A 101 -13.03 8.26 6.46
N PHE A 102 -13.05 9.57 6.68
CA PHE A 102 -13.45 10.14 7.97
C PHE A 102 -14.76 10.94 7.87
N LYS A 103 -15.71 10.45 7.06
CA LYS A 103 -17.02 11.11 6.83
C LYS A 103 -18.18 10.11 6.87
N GLY A 104 -19.31 10.54 7.42
CA GLY A 104 -20.58 9.81 7.34
C GLY A 104 -20.51 8.42 7.95
N GLU A 105 -21.03 7.42 7.24
CA GLU A 105 -21.15 6.03 7.71
C GLU A 105 -19.81 5.32 7.98
N THR A 106 -18.69 5.84 7.46
CA THR A 106 -17.37 5.27 7.80
C THR A 106 -16.92 5.60 9.22
N PHE A 107 -17.54 6.58 9.87
CA PHE A 107 -17.22 7.02 11.24
C PHE A 107 -18.24 6.55 12.29
N LEU A 108 -19.23 5.74 11.88
CA LEU A 108 -20.33 5.22 12.70
C LEU A 108 -20.08 3.76 13.11
#